data_AF-A0A1E7IED4-F1
#
_entry.id   AF-A0A1E7IED4-F1
#
_cell.length_a   1.000
_cell.length_b   1.000
_cell.length_c   1.000
_cell.angle_alpha   90.00
_cell.angle_beta   90.00
_cell.angle_gamma   90.00
#
_symmetry.space_group_name_H-M   'P 1'
#
loop_
_entity.id
_entity.type
_entity.pdbx_description
1 polymer ?
#
loop_
_entity_poly.entity_id
_entity_poly.type
_entity_poly.pdbx_seq_one_letter_code
_entity_poly.pdbx_strand_id
1 'polypeptide(L)'
;MMMTPEKGTLNSNNNIGSLIIYKNEPIIRFLFSMKVTPISISILFFFFISLTLTFAGAFTAQNALVPNYVDYWENISWSISILCIFPLIVGLTAKYYNEIPRLFEELSKNIEPDQASKYHEFIRSIDKKFNYALLQVIFLLITIAINYIYYIQILDKEPYQSWITNGDLLKEVLNTRSGFTYAGLYSAIIQMTLIYWIVNIVWKSFVFSWGLLLFFNKYEFNVDVKPLHQDRCCGLRRIGEVGMIFNSILFLIGIYISLKVMDKIVIQDLPLANDIGNPILLGCYALLAPLLFFLPLSAPHKTMKSMKKEFICPLIVHYSEKINKVRNNPANEYEELEKLDSLIQKMNKQIPVWPFNFKSLESFLGTVIIPVLPVILPFLVKMIVDLIKKGL
;
A
#
# COMPACT_ATOMS: atom_id res chain seq x y z
N MET A 1 -21.36 43.78 17.96
CA MET A 1 -20.33 43.53 16.93
C MET A 1 -19.13 42.93 17.64
N MET A 2 -19.10 41.60 17.79
CA MET A 2 -17.96 40.92 18.42
C MET A 2 -16.82 40.87 17.41
N MET A 3 -15.72 41.57 17.70
CA MET A 3 -14.48 41.42 16.95
C MET A 3 -14.00 39.98 17.13
N THR A 4 -14.17 39.16 16.09
CA THR A 4 -13.49 37.88 16.01
C THR A 4 -11.99 38.17 15.99
N PRO A 5 -11.19 37.63 16.94
CA PRO A 5 -9.76 37.85 16.94
C PRO A 5 -9.19 37.40 15.60
N GLU A 6 -8.45 38.28 14.93
CA GLU A 6 -7.66 37.93 13.75
C GLU A 6 -6.76 36.75 14.14
N LYS A 7 -7.04 35.57 13.58
CA LYS A 7 -6.14 34.42 13.69
C LYS A 7 -4.82 34.85 13.07
N GLY A 8 -3.82 35.14 13.91
CA GLY A 8 -2.46 35.44 13.48
C GLY A 8 -1.97 34.29 12.62
N THR A 9 -1.94 34.49 11.31
CA THR A 9 -1.37 33.53 10.37
C THR A 9 0.11 33.44 10.69
N LEU A 10 0.55 32.28 11.19
CA LEU A 10 1.96 31.95 11.35
C LEU A 10 2.71 32.36 10.07
N ASN A 11 3.64 33.30 10.22
CA ASN A 11 4.45 33.82 9.13
C ASN A 11 5.08 32.63 8.37
N SER A 12 4.75 32.47 7.09
CA SER A 12 5.14 31.33 6.24
C SER A 12 6.65 31.18 6.03
N ASN A 13 7.47 32.06 6.63
CA ASN A 13 8.92 32.08 6.51
C ASN A 13 9.65 31.39 7.66
N ASN A 14 8.95 30.95 8.72
CA ASN A 14 9.55 30.02 9.66
C ASN A 14 9.62 28.67 8.96
N ASN A 15 10.81 28.28 8.50
CA ASN A 15 11.13 26.97 7.90
C ASN A 15 10.75 25.85 8.88
N ILE A 16 9.46 25.47 8.88
CA ILE A 16 9.01 24.23 9.49
C ILE A 16 9.71 23.13 8.71
N GLY A 17 10.63 22.42 9.35
CA GLY A 17 11.51 21.46 8.67
C GLY A 17 10.71 20.54 7.76
N SER A 18 11.05 20.49 6.48
CA SER A 18 10.36 19.65 5.51
C SER A 18 10.68 18.18 5.78
N LEU A 19 9.64 17.35 5.90
CA LEU A 19 9.81 15.91 6.04
C LEU A 19 10.36 15.33 4.74
N ILE A 20 11.49 14.64 4.79
CA ILE A 20 12.10 14.00 3.60
C ILE A 20 12.14 12.49 3.85
N ILE A 21 11.19 11.74 3.30
CA ILE A 21 11.05 10.33 3.67
C ILE A 21 12.04 9.37 2.98
N TYR A 22 12.83 9.83 2.02
CA TYR A 22 13.64 9.00 1.12
C TYR A 22 15.13 9.38 1.11
N LYS A 23 15.65 10.07 2.13
CA LYS A 23 17.05 10.55 2.19
C LYS A 23 18.08 9.44 2.01
N ASN A 24 17.78 8.25 2.53
CA ASN A 24 18.67 7.09 2.49
C ASN A 24 18.26 6.05 1.42
N GLU A 25 17.36 6.40 0.50
CA GLU A 25 16.94 5.52 -0.59
C GLU A 25 17.52 6.00 -1.92
N PRO A 26 18.63 5.40 -2.41
CA PRO A 26 19.35 5.92 -3.57
C PRO A 26 18.49 5.90 -4.85
N ILE A 27 17.71 4.84 -5.06
CA ILE A 27 16.85 4.67 -6.24
C ILE A 27 15.81 5.79 -6.29
N ILE A 28 15.09 6.01 -5.19
CA ILE A 28 14.06 7.04 -5.12
C ILE A 28 14.65 8.45 -5.24
N ARG A 29 15.81 8.70 -4.62
CA ARG A 29 16.51 9.97 -4.78
C ARG A 29 16.89 10.23 -6.23
N PHE A 30 17.40 9.21 -6.92
CA PHE A 30 17.68 9.29 -8.34
C PHE A 30 16.42 9.61 -9.14
N LEU A 31 15.31 8.89 -8.89
CA LEU A 31 14.02 9.15 -9.54
C LEU A 31 13.53 10.59 -9.34
N PHE A 32 13.58 11.11 -8.11
CA PHE A 32 13.19 12.50 -7.84
C PHE A 32 14.15 13.53 -8.41
N SER A 33 15.45 13.20 -8.53
CA SER A 33 16.43 14.11 -9.15
C SER A 33 16.13 14.38 -10.62
N MET A 34 15.46 13.44 -11.30
CA MET A 34 15.06 13.62 -12.70
C MET A 34 13.89 14.61 -12.88
N LYS A 35 13.21 15.02 -11.79
CA LYS A 35 12.03 15.91 -11.83
C LYS A 35 10.89 15.40 -12.73
N VAL A 36 10.81 14.08 -12.90
CA VAL A 36 9.84 13.42 -13.77
C VAL A 36 8.57 13.10 -12.98
N THR A 37 7.40 13.17 -13.61
CA THR A 37 6.14 12.79 -12.96
C THR A 37 6.10 11.28 -12.66
N PRO A 38 5.39 10.82 -11.62
CA PRO A 38 5.23 9.39 -11.33
C PRO A 38 4.77 8.53 -12.52
N ILE A 39 3.88 9.07 -13.36
CA ILE A 39 3.39 8.40 -14.57
C ILE A 39 4.53 8.27 -15.59
N SER A 40 5.25 9.37 -15.84
CA SER A 40 6.39 9.38 -16.74
C SER A 40 7.52 8.46 -16.26
N ILE A 41 7.75 8.33 -14.94
CA ILE A 41 8.69 7.33 -14.39
C ILE A 41 8.23 5.91 -14.76
N SER A 42 6.93 5.61 -14.60
CA SER A 42 6.39 4.29 -14.95
C SER A 42 6.60 3.98 -16.44
N ILE A 43 6.33 4.95 -17.31
CA ILE A 43 6.49 4.81 -18.76
C ILE A 43 7.97 4.62 -19.13
N LEU A 44 8.87 5.43 -18.58
CA LEU A 44 10.31 5.30 -18.84
C LEU A 44 10.85 3.96 -18.36
N PHE A 45 10.41 3.50 -17.20
CA PHE A 45 10.83 2.21 -16.64
C PHE A 45 10.29 1.03 -17.47
N PHE A 46 9.05 1.11 -17.96
CA PHE A 46 8.49 0.16 -18.93
C PHE A 46 9.37 0.04 -20.18
N PHE A 47 9.67 1.17 -20.83
CA PHE A 47 10.48 1.17 -22.04
C PHE A 47 11.90 0.69 -21.79
N PHE A 48 12.52 1.11 -20.68
CA PHE A 48 13.86 0.68 -20.30
C PHE A 48 13.92 -0.83 -20.10
N ILE A 49 13.00 -1.40 -19.33
CA ILE A 49 12.93 -2.85 -19.09
C ILE A 49 12.62 -3.61 -20.38
N SER A 50 11.65 -3.15 -21.18
CA SER A 50 11.30 -3.80 -22.43
C SER A 50 12.47 -3.84 -23.41
N LEU A 51 13.19 -2.72 -23.55
CA LEU A 51 14.34 -2.62 -24.46
C LEU A 51 15.50 -3.51 -24.00
N THR A 52 15.82 -3.48 -22.72
CA THR A 52 16.92 -4.25 -22.13
C THR A 52 16.66 -5.75 -22.15
N LEU A 53 15.42 -6.19 -21.91
CA LEU A 53 15.04 -7.60 -22.05
C LEU A 53 15.06 -8.07 -23.50
N THR A 54 14.55 -7.26 -24.43
CA THR A 54 14.60 -7.59 -25.87
C THR A 54 16.05 -7.73 -26.32
N PHE A 55 16.92 -6.82 -25.89
CA PHE A 55 18.35 -6.88 -26.18
C PHE A 55 18.98 -8.13 -25.55
N ALA A 56 18.76 -8.38 -24.25
CA ALA A 56 19.30 -9.56 -23.57
C ALA A 56 18.84 -10.88 -24.24
N GLY A 57 17.58 -10.96 -24.66
CA GLY A 57 17.05 -12.09 -25.42
C GLY A 57 17.78 -12.30 -26.74
N ALA A 58 18.03 -11.22 -27.50
CA ALA A 58 18.73 -11.28 -28.78
C ALA A 58 20.16 -11.84 -28.67
N PHE A 59 20.88 -11.53 -27.58
CA PHE A 59 22.26 -12.05 -27.37
C PHE A 59 22.29 -13.50 -26.90
N THR A 60 21.22 -14.01 -26.30
CA THR A 60 21.16 -15.41 -25.84
C THR A 60 20.83 -16.43 -26.94
N ALA A 61 20.45 -15.96 -28.14
CA ALA A 61 20.00 -16.82 -29.24
C ALA A 61 21.13 -17.44 -30.08
N GLN A 62 22.41 -17.34 -29.68
CA GLN A 62 23.54 -17.71 -30.54
C GLN A 62 23.56 -19.18 -31.00
N ASN A 63 22.81 -20.09 -30.35
CA ASN A 63 22.70 -21.51 -30.75
C ASN A 63 21.26 -22.08 -30.79
N ALA A 64 20.22 -21.26 -30.60
CA ALA A 64 18.83 -21.73 -30.52
C ALA A 64 18.09 -21.49 -31.85
N LEU A 65 17.43 -22.54 -32.38
CA LEU A 65 16.59 -22.47 -33.60
C LEU A 65 15.40 -21.51 -33.45
N VAL A 66 14.97 -21.26 -32.22
CA VAL A 66 13.96 -20.27 -31.85
C VAL A 66 14.63 -19.28 -30.89
N PRO A 67 14.56 -17.98 -31.14
CA PRO A 67 15.17 -17.01 -30.24
C PRO A 67 14.47 -17.01 -28.88
N ASN A 68 15.24 -17.14 -27.80
CA ASN A 68 14.79 -17.25 -26.39
C ASN A 68 13.86 -16.14 -25.90
N TYR A 69 13.63 -15.06 -26.68
CA TYR A 69 12.62 -14.07 -26.34
C TYR A 69 11.20 -14.63 -26.45
N VAL A 70 10.95 -15.64 -27.30
CA VAL A 70 9.62 -16.28 -27.42
C VAL A 70 9.27 -16.98 -26.11
N ASP A 71 10.18 -17.80 -25.58
CA ASP A 71 10.04 -18.48 -24.28
C ASP A 71 9.80 -17.50 -23.11
N TYR A 72 10.41 -16.30 -23.17
CA TYR A 72 10.16 -15.25 -22.19
C TYR A 72 8.71 -14.77 -22.23
N TRP A 73 8.18 -14.47 -23.43
CA TRP A 73 6.79 -14.04 -23.62
C TRP A 73 5.79 -15.14 -23.26
N GLU A 74 6.14 -16.40 -23.48
CA GLU A 74 5.36 -17.56 -23.03
C GLU A 74 5.30 -17.65 -21.51
N ASN A 75 6.34 -17.21 -20.80
CA ASN A 75 6.30 -17.06 -19.35
C ASN A 75 5.57 -15.78 -18.93
N ILE A 76 4.25 -15.81 -19.06
CA ILE A 76 3.32 -14.72 -18.73
C ILE A 76 3.56 -14.20 -17.31
N SER A 77 3.83 -15.08 -16.34
CA SER A 77 4.01 -14.70 -14.93
C SER A 77 5.20 -13.76 -14.73
N TRP A 78 6.28 -13.98 -15.46
CA TRP A 78 7.47 -13.14 -15.44
C TRP A 78 7.28 -11.89 -16.31
N SER A 79 6.77 -12.08 -17.52
CA SER A 79 6.61 -11.01 -18.51
C SER A 79 5.66 -9.91 -18.04
N ILE A 80 4.46 -10.25 -17.59
CA ILE A 80 3.48 -9.26 -17.08
C ILE A 80 4.03 -8.57 -15.83
N SER A 81 4.69 -9.32 -14.95
CA SER A 81 5.24 -8.79 -13.70
C SER A 81 6.32 -7.75 -13.93
N ILE A 82 7.30 -8.08 -14.77
CA ILE A 82 8.44 -7.23 -15.05
C ILE A 82 8.05 -6.05 -15.94
N LEU A 83 7.27 -6.30 -16.99
CA LEU A 83 6.93 -5.26 -17.96
C LEU A 83 5.81 -4.35 -17.47
N CYS A 84 4.76 -4.86 -16.83
CA CYS A 84 3.59 -4.04 -16.50
C CYS A 84 3.53 -3.68 -15.02
N ILE A 85 3.60 -4.69 -14.14
CA ILE A 85 3.34 -4.50 -12.71
C ILE A 85 4.45 -3.67 -12.07
N PHE A 86 5.72 -3.99 -12.35
CA PHE A 86 6.83 -3.33 -11.69
C PHE A 86 6.90 -1.82 -12.00
N PRO A 87 6.86 -1.34 -13.26
CA PRO A 87 6.85 0.10 -13.53
C PRO A 87 5.70 0.85 -12.85
N LEU A 88 4.52 0.23 -12.76
CA LEU A 88 3.38 0.83 -12.07
C LEU A 88 3.62 0.93 -10.56
N ILE A 89 4.18 -0.11 -9.93
CA ILE A 89 4.58 -0.07 -8.51
C ILE A 89 5.60 1.03 -8.27
N VAL A 90 6.60 1.17 -9.17
CA VAL A 90 7.62 2.22 -9.09
C VAL A 90 6.97 3.61 -9.09
N GLY A 91 6.14 3.89 -10.09
CA GLY A 91 5.48 5.19 -10.21
C GLY A 91 4.55 5.48 -9.03
N LEU A 92 3.71 4.52 -8.65
CA LEU A 92 2.81 4.68 -7.50
C LEU A 92 3.59 4.87 -6.19
N THR A 93 4.73 4.21 -6.02
CA THR A 93 5.59 4.41 -4.84
C THR A 93 6.20 5.81 -4.81
N ALA A 94 6.70 6.31 -5.95
CA ALA A 94 7.17 7.69 -6.06
C ALA A 94 6.04 8.69 -5.74
N LYS A 95 4.83 8.44 -6.23
CA LYS A 95 3.64 9.25 -5.88
C LYS A 95 3.35 9.18 -4.38
N TYR A 96 3.27 7.97 -3.82
CA TYR A 96 3.03 7.74 -2.39
C TYR A 96 4.02 8.52 -1.53
N TYR A 97 5.29 8.50 -1.91
CA TYR A 97 6.35 9.15 -1.16
C TYR A 97 6.32 10.68 -1.23
N ASN A 98 5.84 11.26 -2.32
CA ASN A 98 5.61 12.69 -2.42
C ASN A 98 4.43 13.15 -1.58
N GLU A 99 3.41 12.31 -1.45
CA GLU A 99 2.14 12.70 -0.83
C GLU A 99 2.19 12.62 0.71
N ILE A 100 3.07 11.77 1.29
CA ILE A 100 3.24 11.69 2.75
C ILE A 100 3.73 13.03 3.36
N PRO A 101 4.83 13.67 2.91
CA PRO A 101 5.26 14.97 3.45
C PRO A 101 4.19 16.04 3.30
N ARG A 102 3.54 16.11 2.12
CA ARG A 102 2.47 17.07 1.84
C ARG A 102 1.29 16.90 2.78
N LEU A 103 0.94 15.65 3.10
CA LEU A 103 -0.12 15.36 4.07
C LEU A 103 0.25 15.89 5.46
N PHE A 104 1.46 15.65 5.95
CA PHE A 104 1.86 16.18 7.27
C PHE A 104 1.95 17.70 7.28
N GLU A 105 2.45 18.32 6.20
CA GLU A 105 2.43 19.77 6.03
C GLU A 105 1.00 20.33 6.07
N GLU A 106 0.05 19.70 5.39
CA GLU A 106 -1.36 20.09 5.42
C GLU A 106 -1.96 19.94 6.82
N LEU A 107 -1.69 18.82 7.50
CA LEU A 107 -2.10 18.61 8.89
C LEU A 107 -1.54 19.68 9.83
N SER A 108 -0.30 20.14 9.59
CA SER A 108 0.32 21.18 10.42
C SER A 108 -0.32 22.55 10.32
N LYS A 109 -1.03 22.85 9.22
CA LYS A 109 -1.76 24.12 9.06
C LYS A 109 -2.93 24.26 10.04
N ASN A 110 -3.41 23.13 10.58
CA ASN A 110 -4.51 23.09 11.53
C ASN A 110 -4.03 23.03 12.98
N ILE A 111 -2.72 23.10 13.24
CA ILE A 111 -2.14 23.04 14.58
C ILE A 111 -2.09 24.45 15.18
N GLU A 112 -2.38 24.56 16.48
CA GLU A 112 -2.31 25.84 17.21
C GLU A 112 -0.84 26.34 17.33
N PRO A 113 -0.59 27.66 17.29
CA PRO A 113 0.78 28.20 17.23
C PRO A 113 1.67 27.82 18.42
N ASP A 114 1.10 27.62 19.61
CA ASP A 114 1.79 27.18 20.82
C ASP A 114 2.30 25.72 20.72
N GLN A 115 1.73 24.92 19.82
CA GLN A 115 2.12 23.52 19.60
C GLN A 115 3.24 23.36 18.55
N ALA A 116 3.76 24.43 17.96
CA ALA A 116 4.78 24.38 16.91
C ALA A 116 6.06 23.62 17.33
N SER A 117 6.54 23.82 18.56
CA SER A 117 7.73 23.12 19.09
C SER A 117 7.50 21.60 19.17
N LYS A 118 6.31 21.17 19.64
CA LYS A 118 5.93 19.75 19.68
C LYS A 118 5.87 19.16 18.28
N TYR A 119 5.36 19.92 17.30
CA TYR A 119 5.31 19.48 15.91
C TYR A 119 6.71 19.27 15.31
N HIS A 120 7.66 20.17 15.61
CA HIS A 120 9.06 19.99 15.19
C HIS A 120 9.69 18.71 15.78
N GLU A 121 9.45 18.42 17.05
CA GLU A 121 9.92 17.18 17.68
C GLU A 121 9.30 15.94 17.01
N PHE A 122 7.99 15.99 16.75
CA PHE A 122 7.26 14.96 16.02
C PHE A 122 7.88 14.70 14.65
N ILE A 123 8.06 15.73 13.82
CA ILE A 123 8.64 15.57 12.48
C ILE A 123 10.06 15.02 12.54
N ARG A 124 10.89 15.48 13.48
CA ARG A 124 12.24 14.95 13.67
C ARG A 124 12.25 13.46 14.04
N SER A 125 11.32 13.03 14.89
CA SER A 125 11.16 11.63 15.28
C SER A 125 10.75 10.74 14.10
N ILE A 126 9.81 11.23 13.30
CA ILE A 126 9.29 10.57 12.10
C ILE A 126 10.37 10.47 11.01
N ASP A 127 11.05 11.57 10.72
CA ASP A 127 12.12 11.65 9.72
C ASP A 127 13.26 10.66 10.03
N LYS A 128 13.66 10.57 11.31
CA LYS A 128 14.68 9.61 11.76
C LYS A 128 14.27 8.15 11.48
N LYS A 129 13.00 7.80 11.65
CA LYS A 129 12.49 6.44 11.41
C LYS A 129 12.34 6.12 9.93
N PHE A 130 11.87 7.10 9.15
CA PHE A 130 11.84 6.95 7.69
C PHE A 130 13.25 6.72 7.16
N ASN A 131 14.23 7.50 7.61
CA ASN A 131 15.59 7.45 7.09
C ASN A 131 16.54 6.57 7.91
N TYR A 132 16.05 5.50 8.53
CA TYR A 132 16.93 4.65 9.35
C TYR A 132 17.81 3.75 8.48
N ALA A 133 19.05 4.18 8.23
CA ALA A 133 19.97 3.55 7.26
C ALA A 133 20.29 2.09 7.59
N LEU A 134 20.41 1.74 8.88
CA LEU A 134 20.70 0.36 9.29
C LEU A 134 19.61 -0.61 8.81
N LEU A 135 18.34 -0.20 8.84
CA LEU A 135 17.24 -1.06 8.35
C LEU A 135 17.30 -1.23 6.82
N GLN A 136 17.73 -0.22 6.07
CA GLN A 136 17.91 -0.34 4.62
C GLN A 136 18.96 -1.40 4.28
N VAL A 137 20.08 -1.41 5.02
CA VAL A 137 21.13 -2.44 4.88
C VAL A 137 20.58 -3.82 5.25
N ILE A 138 19.85 -3.93 6.37
CA ILE A 138 19.22 -5.19 6.78
C ILE A 138 18.25 -5.70 5.71
N PHE A 139 17.40 -4.84 5.15
CA PHE A 139 16.45 -5.23 4.08
C PHE A 139 17.17 -5.65 2.80
N LEU A 140 18.28 -4.98 2.45
CA LEU A 140 19.10 -5.40 1.32
C LEU A 140 19.69 -6.79 1.55
N LEU A 141 20.28 -7.04 2.72
CA LEU A 141 20.85 -8.34 3.08
C LEU A 141 19.79 -9.46 3.09
N ILE A 142 18.62 -9.20 3.68
CA ILE A 142 17.49 -10.14 3.67
C ILE A 142 17.04 -10.44 2.24
N THR A 143 16.94 -9.40 1.40
CA THR A 143 16.54 -9.56 -0.01
C THR A 143 17.55 -10.39 -0.78
N ILE A 144 18.85 -10.12 -0.61
CA ILE A 144 19.93 -10.90 -1.23
C ILE A 144 19.85 -12.36 -0.76
N ALA A 145 19.70 -12.61 0.54
CA ALA A 145 19.64 -13.96 1.09
C ALA A 145 18.43 -14.76 0.56
N ILE A 146 17.23 -14.16 0.56
CA ILE A 146 16.01 -14.81 0.05
C ILE A 146 16.13 -15.10 -1.45
N ASN A 147 16.62 -14.15 -2.25
CA ASN A 147 16.81 -14.36 -3.68
C ASN A 147 17.91 -15.40 -3.96
N TYR A 148 19.00 -15.38 -3.20
CA TYR A 148 20.06 -16.38 -3.32
C TYR A 148 19.51 -17.80 -3.11
N ILE A 149 18.78 -18.03 -2.02
CA ILE A 149 18.14 -19.33 -1.75
C ILE A 149 17.18 -19.72 -2.89
N TYR A 150 16.33 -18.79 -3.33
CA TYR A 150 15.38 -19.00 -4.41
C TYR A 150 16.07 -19.40 -5.73
N TYR A 151 17.13 -18.69 -6.12
CA TYR A 151 17.83 -18.98 -7.37
C TYR A 151 18.68 -20.25 -7.31
N ILE A 152 19.33 -20.56 -6.18
CA ILE A 152 20.02 -21.85 -6.02
C ILE A 152 19.03 -23.01 -6.23
N GLN A 153 17.83 -22.93 -5.65
CA GLN A 153 16.80 -23.96 -5.83
C GLN A 153 16.33 -24.10 -7.28
N ILE A 154 16.29 -23.01 -8.04
CA ILE A 154 15.89 -23.05 -9.46
C ILE A 154 17.02 -23.57 -10.34
N LEU A 155 18.26 -23.16 -10.09
CA LEU A 155 19.44 -23.59 -10.85
C LEU A 155 19.84 -25.06 -10.59
N ASP A 156 19.52 -25.61 -9.43
CA ASP A 156 19.83 -27.01 -9.06
C ASP A 156 18.72 -28.01 -9.46
N LYS A 157 17.51 -27.54 -9.77
CA LYS A 157 16.43 -28.38 -10.31
C LYS A 157 16.58 -28.54 -11.83
N GLU A 158 16.03 -29.61 -12.39
CA GLU A 158 15.97 -29.78 -13.85
C GLU A 158 15.31 -28.54 -14.50
N PRO A 159 15.75 -28.11 -15.69
CA PRO A 159 15.43 -26.79 -16.24
C PRO A 159 13.98 -26.71 -16.72
N TYR A 160 13.03 -26.55 -15.80
CA TYR A 160 11.64 -26.18 -16.10
C TYR A 160 11.53 -24.74 -16.62
N GLN A 161 12.58 -23.91 -16.46
CA GLN A 161 12.64 -22.51 -16.91
C GLN A 161 13.89 -22.27 -17.78
N SER A 162 13.95 -22.95 -18.93
CA SER A 162 15.08 -22.95 -19.89
C SER A 162 15.63 -21.55 -20.17
N TRP A 163 14.78 -20.54 -20.36
CA TRP A 163 15.23 -19.18 -20.68
C TRP A 163 15.98 -18.48 -19.53
N ILE A 164 15.77 -18.91 -18.27
CA ILE A 164 16.50 -18.39 -17.10
C ILE A 164 17.75 -19.23 -16.82
N THR A 165 17.60 -20.57 -16.78
CA THR A 165 18.57 -21.48 -16.18
C THR A 165 19.36 -22.34 -17.17
N ASN A 166 19.16 -22.21 -18.49
CA ASN A 166 19.91 -22.99 -19.48
C ASN A 166 21.23 -22.30 -19.91
N GLY A 167 21.89 -21.59 -19.00
CA GLY A 167 23.18 -20.94 -19.28
C GLY A 167 24.31 -21.53 -18.44
N ASP A 168 25.49 -20.94 -18.58
CA ASP A 168 26.69 -21.29 -17.79
C ASP A 168 27.15 -20.14 -16.87
N LEU A 169 26.49 -18.97 -16.91
CA LEU A 169 26.89 -17.84 -16.08
C LEU A 169 26.70 -18.17 -14.60
N LEU A 170 27.76 -17.94 -13.81
CA LEU A 170 27.81 -18.20 -12.37
C LEU A 170 27.61 -19.67 -11.97
N LYS A 171 27.54 -20.62 -12.91
CA LYS A 171 27.34 -22.05 -12.64
C LYS A 171 28.39 -22.60 -11.67
N GLU A 172 29.66 -22.36 -11.98
CA GLU A 172 30.80 -22.80 -11.15
C GLU A 172 30.84 -22.06 -9.80
N VAL A 173 30.60 -20.75 -9.81
CA VAL A 173 30.61 -19.90 -8.59
C VAL A 173 29.52 -20.31 -7.61
N LEU A 174 28.35 -20.68 -8.12
CA LEU A 174 27.19 -21.08 -7.32
C LEU A 174 27.15 -22.58 -7.02
N ASN A 175 28.03 -23.39 -7.65
CA ASN A 175 28.08 -24.84 -7.54
C ASN A 175 26.70 -25.50 -7.79
N THR A 176 26.09 -25.18 -8.93
CA THR A 176 24.75 -25.64 -9.32
C THR A 176 24.80 -26.44 -10.62
N ARG A 177 23.76 -27.25 -10.89
CA ARG A 177 23.67 -28.06 -12.12
C ARG A 177 23.65 -27.21 -13.39
N SER A 178 23.11 -26.01 -13.30
CA SER A 178 22.92 -25.09 -14.42
C SER A 178 23.25 -23.65 -14.00
N GLY A 179 23.60 -22.79 -14.95
CA GLY A 179 23.88 -21.37 -14.72
C GLY A 179 22.81 -20.47 -15.32
N PHE A 180 22.95 -19.17 -15.08
CA PHE A 180 22.03 -18.20 -15.69
C PHE A 180 22.34 -17.99 -17.18
N THR A 181 21.29 -17.75 -17.97
CA THR A 181 21.44 -17.00 -19.22
C THR A 181 21.63 -15.51 -18.93
N TYR A 182 22.08 -14.70 -19.88
CA TYR A 182 22.17 -13.24 -19.69
C TYR A 182 20.80 -12.61 -19.37
N ALA A 183 19.75 -13.05 -20.06
CA ALA A 183 18.37 -12.61 -19.81
C ALA A 183 17.87 -13.06 -18.44
N GLY A 184 18.21 -14.28 -18.03
CA GLY A 184 17.91 -14.83 -16.71
C GLY A 184 18.58 -14.05 -15.58
N LEU A 185 19.88 -13.76 -15.70
CA LEU A 185 20.62 -12.97 -14.71
C LEU A 185 20.06 -11.54 -14.61
N TYR A 186 19.76 -10.91 -15.75
CA TYR A 186 19.16 -9.58 -15.78
C TYR A 186 17.79 -9.56 -15.09
N SER A 187 16.93 -10.51 -15.45
CA SER A 187 15.61 -10.67 -14.81
C SER A 187 15.74 -10.95 -13.31
N ALA A 188 16.77 -11.70 -12.91
CA ALA A 188 17.04 -11.98 -11.51
C ALA A 188 17.41 -10.71 -10.71
N ILE A 189 18.23 -9.82 -11.29
CA ILE A 189 18.59 -8.53 -10.69
C ILE A 189 17.37 -7.62 -10.58
N ILE A 190 16.52 -7.58 -11.62
CA ILE A 190 15.25 -6.82 -11.60
C ILE A 190 14.35 -7.34 -10.48
N GLN A 191 14.14 -8.66 -10.39
CA GLN A 191 13.29 -9.25 -9.35
C GLN A 191 13.85 -8.98 -7.95
N MET A 192 15.17 -9.08 -7.76
CA MET A 192 15.82 -8.75 -6.49
C MET A 192 15.55 -7.28 -6.12
N THR A 193 15.66 -6.36 -7.08
CA THR A 193 15.36 -4.94 -6.88
C THR A 193 13.89 -4.71 -6.52
N LEU A 194 12.96 -5.43 -7.17
CA LEU A 194 11.53 -5.36 -6.86
C LEU A 194 11.24 -5.83 -5.42
N ILE A 195 11.80 -6.97 -5.00
CA ILE A 195 11.60 -7.49 -3.63
C ILE A 195 12.16 -6.51 -2.60
N TYR A 196 13.36 -5.98 -2.84
CA TYR A 196 13.95 -4.94 -1.98
C TYR A 196 13.00 -3.74 -1.84
N TRP A 197 12.40 -3.32 -2.96
CA TRP A 197 11.45 -2.22 -2.97
C TRP A 197 10.17 -2.53 -2.20
N ILE A 198 9.60 -3.72 -2.39
CA ILE A 198 8.40 -4.18 -1.66
C ILE A 198 8.65 -4.17 -0.14
N VAL A 199 9.80 -4.67 0.31
CA VAL A 199 10.15 -4.66 1.74
C VAL A 199 10.27 -3.22 2.26
N ASN A 200 10.91 -2.33 1.50
CA ASN A 200 11.03 -0.92 1.88
C ASN A 200 9.68 -0.21 1.95
N ILE A 201 8.80 -0.36 0.95
CA ILE A 201 7.49 0.28 0.99
C ILE A 201 6.66 -0.23 2.16
N VAL A 202 6.69 -1.53 2.46
CA VAL A 202 6.02 -2.08 3.65
C VAL A 202 6.52 -1.42 4.93
N TRP A 203 7.84 -1.30 5.11
CA TRP A 203 8.43 -0.61 6.26
C TRP A 203 7.99 0.86 6.33
N LYS A 204 8.03 1.59 5.22
CA LYS A 204 7.64 3.01 5.16
C LYS A 204 6.16 3.19 5.47
N SER A 205 5.31 2.26 5.04
CA SER A 205 3.89 2.26 5.36
C SER A 205 3.66 1.98 6.85
N PHE A 206 4.46 1.13 7.49
CA PHE A 206 4.45 1.00 8.96
C PHE A 206 4.87 2.30 9.65
N VAL A 207 5.95 2.95 9.20
CA VAL A 207 6.39 4.24 9.77
C VAL A 207 5.34 5.33 9.57
N PHE A 208 4.70 5.38 8.40
CA PHE A 208 3.61 6.30 8.10
C PHE A 208 2.41 6.06 9.04
N SER A 209 2.00 4.80 9.20
CA SER A 209 0.89 4.43 10.09
C SER A 209 1.20 4.77 11.55
N TRP A 210 2.40 4.41 12.00
CA TRP A 210 2.93 4.81 13.30
C TRP A 210 2.93 6.33 13.47
N GLY A 211 3.28 7.06 12.41
CA GLY A 211 3.29 8.51 12.41
C GLY A 211 1.92 9.13 12.60
N LEU A 212 0.90 8.63 11.91
CA LEU A 212 -0.48 9.05 12.14
C LEU A 212 -0.96 8.68 13.55
N LEU A 213 -0.64 7.49 14.04
CA LEU A 213 -0.95 7.09 15.42
C LEU A 213 -0.32 8.05 16.44
N LEU A 214 0.96 8.41 16.26
CA LEU A 214 1.64 9.38 17.12
C LEU A 214 1.00 10.76 17.04
N PHE A 215 0.71 11.24 15.83
CA PHE A 215 0.15 12.55 15.57
C PHE A 215 -1.19 12.75 16.30
N PHE A 216 -2.10 11.79 16.16
CA PHE A 216 -3.45 11.90 16.72
C PHE A 216 -3.56 11.45 18.19
N ASN A 217 -2.79 10.44 18.64
CA ASN A 217 -2.97 9.88 19.98
C ASN A 217 -1.91 10.31 21.00
N LYS A 218 -0.64 10.47 20.60
CA LYS A 218 0.45 10.74 21.56
C LYS A 218 0.69 12.22 21.75
N TYR A 219 0.78 12.96 20.64
CA TYR A 219 1.02 14.40 20.69
C TYR A 219 -0.26 15.19 20.89
N GLU A 220 -1.43 14.55 20.71
CA GLU A 220 -2.77 15.12 20.89
C GLU A 220 -2.86 16.52 20.25
N PHE A 221 -2.37 16.65 19.02
CA PHE A 221 -2.49 17.91 18.30
C PHE A 221 -3.97 18.27 18.18
N ASN A 222 -4.31 19.51 18.49
CA ASN A 222 -5.68 20.02 18.40
C ASN A 222 -6.03 20.22 16.93
N VAL A 223 -6.33 19.13 16.22
CA VAL A 223 -6.72 19.18 14.82
C VAL A 223 -8.14 19.72 14.73
N ASP A 224 -8.32 20.88 14.08
CA ASP A 224 -9.64 21.45 13.75
C ASP A 224 -10.37 20.58 12.72
N VAL A 225 -10.97 19.49 13.20
CA VAL A 225 -11.75 18.53 12.42
C VAL A 225 -13.17 19.07 12.28
N LYS A 226 -13.56 19.47 11.06
CA LYS A 226 -14.84 20.12 10.79
C LYS A 226 -15.91 19.10 10.41
N PRO A 227 -16.89 18.77 11.26
CA PRO A 227 -17.81 17.65 11.01
C PRO A 227 -18.62 17.81 9.71
N LEU A 228 -18.98 19.06 9.36
CA LEU A 228 -19.73 19.40 8.15
C LEU A 228 -18.84 19.88 6.99
N HIS A 229 -17.58 19.46 6.96
CA HIS A 229 -16.67 19.79 5.86
C HIS A 229 -17.18 19.23 4.52
N GLN A 230 -16.99 19.99 3.44
CA GLN A 230 -17.49 19.64 2.10
C GLN A 230 -16.93 18.32 1.55
N ASP A 231 -15.76 17.90 2.03
CA ASP A 231 -15.11 16.64 1.66
C ASP A 231 -15.77 15.39 2.25
N ARG A 232 -16.74 15.54 3.17
CA ARG A 232 -17.36 14.45 3.94
C ARG A 232 -16.34 13.55 4.65
N CYS A 233 -15.13 14.05 4.91
CA CYS A 233 -14.07 13.36 5.64
C CYS A 233 -13.59 14.22 6.81
N CYS A 234 -14.41 15.18 7.22
CA CYS A 234 -14.12 16.16 8.26
C CYS A 234 -12.81 16.96 8.05
N GLY A 235 -12.43 17.19 6.79
CA GLY A 235 -11.14 17.83 6.44
C GLY A 235 -9.94 16.88 6.40
N LEU A 236 -10.16 15.57 6.59
CA LEU A 236 -9.10 14.54 6.59
C LEU A 236 -9.03 13.74 5.28
N ARG A 237 -9.68 14.21 4.20
CA ARG A 237 -9.70 13.51 2.89
C ARG A 237 -8.31 13.11 2.40
N ARG A 238 -7.30 13.95 2.66
CA ARG A 238 -5.92 13.71 2.23
C ARG A 238 -5.32 12.41 2.77
N ILE A 239 -5.67 12.02 3.99
CA ILE A 239 -5.25 10.74 4.59
C ILE A 239 -5.81 9.57 3.77
N GLY A 240 -7.10 9.67 3.40
CA GLY A 240 -7.76 8.71 2.53
C GLY A 240 -7.11 8.61 1.14
N GLU A 241 -6.76 9.74 0.54
CA GLU A 241 -6.08 9.77 -0.77
C GLU A 241 -4.72 9.06 -0.75
N VAL A 242 -3.90 9.32 0.28
CA VAL A 242 -2.63 8.62 0.50
C VAL A 242 -2.87 7.11 0.73
N GLY A 243 -3.88 6.76 1.51
CA GLY A 243 -4.31 5.37 1.71
C GLY A 243 -4.73 4.67 0.43
N MET A 244 -5.43 5.36 -0.49
CA MET A 244 -5.85 4.81 -1.78
C MET A 244 -4.69 4.58 -2.76
N ILE A 245 -3.68 5.47 -2.75
CA ILE A 245 -2.44 5.25 -3.53
C ILE A 245 -1.77 3.96 -3.03
N PHE A 246 -1.64 3.81 -1.71
CA PHE A 246 -1.03 2.63 -1.13
C PHE A 246 -1.85 1.35 -1.37
N ASN A 247 -3.18 1.43 -1.30
CA ASN A 247 -4.08 0.33 -1.64
C ASN A 247 -3.89 -0.13 -3.11
N SER A 248 -3.68 0.81 -4.03
CA SER A 248 -3.36 0.50 -5.43
C SER A 248 -2.02 -0.22 -5.58
N ILE A 249 -1.03 0.08 -4.73
CA ILE A 249 0.24 -0.63 -4.70
C ILE A 249 0.05 -2.05 -4.16
N LEU A 250 -0.72 -2.22 -3.08
CA LEU A 250 -1.05 -3.53 -2.54
C LEU A 250 -1.81 -4.40 -3.55
N PHE A 251 -2.70 -3.83 -4.36
CA PHE A 251 -3.37 -4.52 -5.46
C PHE A 251 -2.37 -5.15 -6.42
N LEU A 252 -1.42 -4.34 -6.91
CA LEU A 252 -0.41 -4.74 -7.88
C LEU A 252 0.54 -5.79 -7.30
N ILE A 253 0.95 -5.65 -6.04
CA ILE A 253 1.73 -6.67 -5.33
C ILE A 253 0.93 -7.97 -5.22
N GLY A 254 -0.38 -7.90 -4.95
CA GLY A 254 -1.27 -9.06 -4.92
C GLY A 254 -1.31 -9.78 -6.25
N ILE A 255 -1.41 -9.06 -7.37
CA ILE A 255 -1.40 -9.65 -8.71
C ILE A 255 -0.05 -10.31 -8.96
N TYR A 256 1.05 -9.63 -8.65
CA TYR A 256 2.41 -10.15 -8.80
C TYR A 256 2.61 -11.49 -8.08
N ILE A 257 2.27 -11.55 -6.78
CA ILE A 257 2.43 -12.76 -5.98
C ILE A 257 1.52 -13.87 -6.51
N SER A 258 0.29 -13.53 -6.89
CA SER A 258 -0.68 -14.51 -7.38
C SER A 258 -0.27 -15.11 -8.73
N LEU A 259 0.28 -14.31 -9.64
CA LEU A 259 0.86 -14.80 -10.89
C LEU A 259 2.03 -15.76 -10.63
N LYS A 260 2.92 -15.45 -9.67
CA LYS A 260 4.03 -16.33 -9.30
C LYS A 260 3.57 -17.67 -8.74
N VAL A 261 2.56 -17.65 -7.88
CA VAL A 261 1.97 -18.86 -7.29
C VAL A 261 1.25 -19.68 -8.37
N MET A 262 0.46 -19.02 -9.23
CA MET A 262 -0.27 -19.66 -10.33
C MET A 262 0.67 -20.31 -11.35
N ASP A 263 1.75 -19.63 -11.71
CA ASP A 263 2.80 -20.15 -12.62
C ASP A 263 3.35 -21.48 -12.14
N LYS A 264 3.77 -21.56 -10.87
CA LYS A 264 4.39 -22.77 -10.36
C LYS A 264 3.38 -23.89 -10.12
N ILE A 265 2.23 -23.56 -9.53
CA ILE A 265 1.28 -24.60 -9.08
C ILE A 265 0.34 -25.03 -10.20
N VAL A 266 -0.22 -24.08 -10.95
CA VAL A 266 -1.28 -24.37 -11.93
C VAL A 266 -0.68 -24.65 -13.30
N ILE A 267 0.28 -23.84 -13.73
CA ILE A 267 0.85 -23.95 -15.08
C ILE A 267 1.94 -25.04 -15.12
N GLN A 268 2.85 -25.06 -14.14
CA GLN A 268 3.95 -26.02 -14.08
C GLN A 268 3.61 -27.31 -13.28
N ASP A 269 2.40 -27.41 -12.72
CA ASP A 269 1.92 -28.53 -11.90
C ASP A 269 2.90 -28.94 -10.78
N LEU A 270 3.62 -27.95 -10.20
CA LEU A 270 4.57 -28.22 -9.14
C LEU A 270 3.84 -28.43 -7.80
N PRO A 271 4.20 -29.46 -7.03
CA PRO A 271 3.69 -29.64 -5.68
C PRO A 271 3.99 -28.41 -4.82
N LEU A 272 3.00 -27.98 -4.02
CA LEU A 272 3.13 -26.83 -3.10
C LEU A 272 4.36 -26.94 -2.18
N ALA A 273 4.70 -28.16 -1.76
CA ALA A 273 5.85 -28.45 -0.90
C ALA A 273 7.21 -28.18 -1.58
N ASN A 274 7.26 -28.18 -2.91
CA ASN A 274 8.50 -27.92 -3.66
C ASN A 274 8.79 -26.43 -3.84
N ASP A 275 7.86 -25.56 -3.48
CA ASP A 275 7.94 -24.10 -3.62
C ASP A 275 7.37 -23.37 -2.40
N ILE A 276 7.74 -23.78 -1.19
CA ILE A 276 7.20 -23.25 0.07
C ILE A 276 7.30 -21.71 0.17
N GLY A 277 8.26 -21.09 -0.52
CA GLY A 277 8.46 -19.64 -0.50
C GLY A 277 7.27 -18.83 -1.03
N ASN A 278 6.68 -19.22 -2.16
CA ASN A 278 5.60 -18.46 -2.80
C ASN A 278 4.27 -18.52 -2.01
N PRO A 279 3.83 -19.67 -1.48
CA PRO A 279 2.68 -19.76 -0.58
C PRO A 279 2.89 -19.00 0.73
N ILE A 280 4.09 -19.02 1.31
CA ILE A 280 4.41 -18.19 2.48
C ILE A 280 4.28 -16.72 2.13
N LEU A 281 4.81 -16.29 0.98
CA LEU A 281 4.70 -14.91 0.52
C LEU A 281 3.23 -14.49 0.34
N LEU A 282 2.40 -15.37 -0.22
CA LEU A 282 0.97 -15.14 -0.37
C LEU A 282 0.25 -15.05 0.98
N GLY A 283 0.57 -15.93 1.93
CA GLY A 283 0.04 -15.88 3.30
C GLY A 283 0.45 -14.60 4.03
N CYS A 284 1.72 -14.20 3.93
CA CYS A 284 2.22 -12.93 4.44
C CYS A 284 1.49 -11.75 3.82
N TYR A 285 1.24 -11.76 2.50
CA TYR A 285 0.46 -10.73 1.82
C TYR A 285 -0.97 -10.64 2.36
N ALA A 286 -1.66 -11.78 2.50
CA ALA A 286 -3.03 -11.84 3.01
C ALA A 286 -3.17 -11.27 4.44
N LEU A 287 -2.12 -11.40 5.27
CA LEU A 287 -2.07 -10.83 6.62
C LEU A 287 -1.64 -9.37 6.64
N LEU A 288 -0.58 -9.02 5.89
CA LEU A 288 0.02 -7.70 5.91
C LEU A 288 -0.83 -6.66 5.18
N ALA A 289 -1.51 -7.01 4.09
CA ALA A 289 -2.30 -6.05 3.32
C ALA A 289 -3.45 -5.42 4.15
N PRO A 290 -4.29 -6.20 4.88
CA PRO A 290 -5.27 -5.63 5.82
C PRO A 290 -4.63 -4.83 6.94
N LEU A 291 -3.55 -5.32 7.53
CA LEU A 291 -2.87 -4.62 8.60
C LEU A 291 -2.38 -3.24 8.13
N LEU A 292 -1.66 -3.18 7.01
CA LEU A 292 -1.09 -1.95 6.48
C LEU A 292 -2.14 -0.98 5.95
N PHE A 293 -3.31 -1.47 5.52
CA PHE A 293 -4.42 -0.62 5.13
C PHE A 293 -5.17 -0.03 6.33
N PHE A 294 -5.55 -0.83 7.33
CA PHE A 294 -6.37 -0.34 8.45
C PHE A 294 -5.59 0.38 9.54
N LEU A 295 -4.32 0.01 9.77
CA LEU A 295 -3.48 0.61 10.81
C LEU A 295 -3.37 2.14 10.70
N PRO A 296 -3.02 2.76 9.55
CA PRO A 296 -2.90 4.21 9.45
C PRO A 296 -4.21 4.96 9.67
N LEU A 297 -5.35 4.29 9.47
CA LEU A 297 -6.68 4.89 9.45
C LEU A 297 -7.35 4.80 10.82
N SER A 298 -6.84 3.93 11.68
CA SER A 298 -7.40 3.66 13.01
C SER A 298 -7.43 4.89 13.92
N ALA A 299 -6.39 5.74 13.89
CA ALA A 299 -6.35 6.96 14.68
C ALA A 299 -7.28 8.07 14.15
N PRO A 300 -7.20 8.47 12.87
CA PRO A 300 -8.16 9.40 12.28
C PRO A 300 -9.62 8.98 12.50
N HIS A 301 -9.91 7.68 12.39
CA HIS A 301 -11.24 7.13 12.66
C HIS A 301 -11.74 7.44 14.08
N LYS A 302 -10.90 7.26 15.11
CA LYS A 302 -11.24 7.58 16.50
C LYS A 302 -11.55 9.06 16.67
N THR A 303 -10.73 9.93 16.09
CA THR A 303 -10.94 11.39 16.12
C THR A 303 -12.26 11.76 15.44
N MET A 304 -12.52 11.26 14.23
CA MET A 304 -13.79 11.49 13.52
C MET A 304 -15.01 11.00 14.32
N LYS A 305 -14.91 9.82 14.96
CA LYS A 305 -15.98 9.27 15.78
C LYS A 305 -16.25 10.13 17.02
N SER A 306 -15.20 10.64 17.66
CA SER A 306 -15.31 11.54 18.80
C SER A 306 -15.99 12.85 18.40
N MET A 307 -15.50 13.48 17.32
CA MET A 307 -16.06 14.73 16.80
C MET A 307 -17.53 14.59 16.38
N LYS A 308 -17.88 13.47 15.75
CA LYS A 308 -19.26 13.17 15.40
C LYS A 308 -20.13 13.05 16.65
N LYS A 309 -19.66 12.36 17.69
CA LYS A 309 -20.39 12.22 18.96
C LYS A 309 -20.57 13.59 19.60
N GLU A 310 -19.53 14.39 19.70
CA GLU A 310 -19.56 15.74 20.26
C GLU A 310 -20.54 16.65 19.52
N PHE A 311 -20.55 16.60 18.18
CA PHE A 311 -21.44 17.40 17.36
C PHE A 311 -22.91 16.98 17.46
N ILE A 312 -23.19 15.67 17.53
CA ILE A 312 -24.57 15.14 17.52
C ILE A 312 -25.18 15.08 18.93
N CYS A 313 -24.35 14.92 19.98
CA CYS A 313 -24.83 14.73 21.36
C CYS A 313 -25.77 15.85 21.84
N PRO A 314 -25.49 17.16 21.63
CA PRO A 314 -26.40 18.23 22.02
C PRO A 314 -27.79 18.10 21.38
N LEU A 315 -27.85 17.66 20.11
CA LEU A 315 -29.11 17.43 19.41
C LEU A 315 -29.89 16.26 20.01
N ILE A 316 -29.20 15.17 20.39
CA ILE A 316 -29.81 14.00 21.04
C ILE A 316 -30.33 14.36 22.43
N VAL A 317 -29.58 15.16 23.20
CA VAL A 317 -30.02 15.65 24.52
C VAL A 317 -31.27 16.51 24.35
N HIS A 318 -31.25 17.46 23.42
CA HIS A 318 -32.41 18.31 23.14
C HIS A 318 -33.63 17.51 22.66
N TYR A 319 -33.40 16.47 21.85
CA TYR A 319 -34.44 15.55 21.41
C TYR A 319 -35.07 14.77 22.58
N SER A 320 -34.23 14.27 23.49
CA SER A 320 -34.67 13.54 24.68
C SER A 320 -35.49 14.43 25.63
N GLU A 321 -35.08 15.69 25.81
CA GLU A 321 -35.83 16.68 26.57
C GLU A 321 -37.21 16.96 25.97
N LYS A 322 -37.29 17.08 24.64
CA LYS A 322 -38.58 17.28 23.94
C LYS A 322 -39.49 16.07 24.04
N ILE A 323 -38.98 14.83 23.93
CA ILE A 323 -39.78 13.62 24.14
C ILE A 323 -40.48 13.63 25.51
N ASN A 324 -39.74 14.03 26.55
CA ASN A 324 -40.29 14.08 27.91
C ASN A 324 -41.40 15.14 28.05
N LYS A 325 -41.32 16.25 27.31
CA LYS A 325 -42.38 17.27 27.27
C LYS A 325 -43.61 16.84 26.48
N VAL A 326 -43.42 16.25 25.29
CA VAL A 326 -44.50 15.67 24.47
C VAL A 326 -45.30 14.63 25.26
N ARG A 327 -44.64 13.79 26.06
CA ARG A 327 -45.31 12.80 26.94
C ARG A 327 -46.29 13.46 27.90
N ASN A 328 -46.02 14.68 28.34
CA ASN A 328 -46.85 15.43 29.29
C ASN A 328 -47.87 16.35 28.59
N ASN A 329 -47.62 16.77 27.33
CA ASN A 329 -48.52 17.61 26.55
C ASN A 329 -48.41 17.32 25.03
N PRO A 330 -49.24 16.42 24.47
CA PRO A 330 -49.05 15.89 23.11
C PRO A 330 -49.43 16.84 21.97
N ALA A 331 -50.30 17.82 22.22
CA ALA A 331 -51.10 18.44 21.16
C ALA A 331 -50.33 19.42 20.23
N ASN A 332 -49.15 19.92 20.64
CA ASN A 332 -48.41 20.94 19.88
C ASN A 332 -46.91 20.64 19.64
N GLU A 333 -46.34 19.59 20.24
CA GLU A 333 -44.88 19.38 20.20
C GLU A 333 -44.41 18.28 19.22
N TYR A 334 -45.34 17.54 18.59
CA TYR A 334 -45.00 16.41 17.73
C TYR A 334 -44.28 16.82 16.43
N GLU A 335 -44.71 17.92 15.79
CA GLU A 335 -44.10 18.40 14.54
C GLU A 335 -42.64 18.83 14.74
N GLU A 336 -42.33 19.48 15.86
CA GLU A 336 -40.95 19.87 16.17
C GLU A 336 -40.06 18.68 16.50
N LEU A 337 -40.63 17.64 17.14
CA LEU A 337 -39.93 16.40 17.42
C LEU A 337 -39.56 15.66 16.13
N GLU A 338 -40.47 15.59 15.18
CA GLU A 338 -40.24 14.98 13.86
C GLU A 338 -39.17 15.75 13.07
N LYS A 339 -39.23 17.09 13.08
CA LYS A 339 -38.18 17.95 12.48
C LYS A 339 -36.81 17.65 13.09
N LEU A 340 -36.73 17.53 14.41
CA LEU A 340 -35.48 17.26 15.10
C LEU A 340 -34.93 15.84 14.82
N ASP A 341 -35.79 14.82 14.80
CA ASP A 341 -35.39 13.46 14.41
C ASP A 341 -34.86 13.43 12.97
N SER A 342 -35.58 14.06 12.03
CA SER A 342 -35.14 14.15 10.64
C SER A 342 -33.79 14.86 10.49
N LEU A 343 -33.54 15.90 11.31
CA LEU A 343 -32.27 16.61 11.35
C LEU A 343 -31.16 15.72 11.89
N ILE A 344 -31.39 14.99 12.98
CA ILE A 344 -30.41 14.04 13.55
C ILE A 344 -30.07 12.96 12.54
N GLN A 345 -31.08 12.35 11.89
CA GLN A 345 -30.86 11.35 10.85
C GLN A 345 -30.06 11.92 9.67
N LYS A 346 -30.38 13.13 9.22
CA LYS A 346 -29.64 13.82 8.14
C LYS A 346 -28.20 14.10 8.54
N MET A 347 -27.94 14.64 9.73
CA MET A 347 -26.60 14.91 10.24
C MET A 347 -25.78 13.62 10.41
N ASN A 348 -26.41 12.56 10.93
CA ASN A 348 -25.77 11.26 11.10
C ASN A 348 -25.32 10.66 9.75
N LYS A 349 -26.10 10.86 8.68
CA LYS A 349 -25.73 10.46 7.31
C LYS A 349 -24.67 11.39 6.68
N GLN A 350 -24.71 12.69 6.98
CA GLN A 350 -23.80 13.69 6.40
C GLN A 350 -22.40 13.69 7.00
N ILE A 351 -22.24 13.24 8.24
CA ILE A 351 -20.94 13.11 8.92
C ILE A 351 -20.54 11.63 8.91
N PRO A 352 -20.02 11.09 7.80
CA PRO A 352 -19.61 9.69 7.78
C PRO A 352 -18.34 9.52 8.62
N VAL A 353 -18.20 8.33 9.20
CA VAL A 353 -16.97 7.95 9.90
C VAL A 353 -16.25 6.93 9.02
N TRP A 354 -15.13 7.33 8.45
CA TRP A 354 -14.29 6.50 7.58
C TRP A 354 -13.25 5.73 8.43
N PRO A 355 -12.63 4.61 7.98
CA PRO A 355 -12.87 3.82 6.76
C PRO A 355 -13.92 2.73 6.89
N PHE A 356 -14.51 2.52 8.06
CA PHE A 356 -15.36 1.36 8.34
C PHE A 356 -16.81 1.52 7.85
N ASN A 357 -17.01 2.20 6.72
CA ASN A 357 -18.27 2.10 5.99
C ASN A 357 -18.20 0.87 5.06
N PHE A 358 -19.34 0.22 4.82
CA PHE A 358 -19.40 -1.00 4.01
C PHE A 358 -18.76 -0.83 2.62
N LYS A 359 -18.91 0.34 1.99
CA LYS A 359 -18.36 0.63 0.66
C LYS A 359 -16.82 0.66 0.64
N SER A 360 -16.20 1.25 1.66
CA SER A 360 -14.74 1.31 1.81
C SER A 360 -14.17 -0.05 2.19
N LEU A 361 -14.87 -0.81 3.04
CA LEU A 361 -14.51 -2.21 3.33
C LEU A 361 -14.61 -3.08 2.09
N GLU A 362 -15.69 -2.98 1.31
CA GLU A 362 -15.87 -3.69 0.04
C GLU A 362 -14.76 -3.35 -0.96
N SER A 363 -14.46 -2.07 -1.15
CA SER A 363 -13.37 -1.64 -2.03
C SER A 363 -12.01 -2.19 -1.58
N PHE A 364 -11.75 -2.21 -0.27
CA PHE A 364 -10.52 -2.76 0.29
C PHE A 364 -10.45 -4.28 0.09
N LEU A 365 -11.50 -5.00 0.45
CA LEU A 365 -11.58 -6.46 0.29
C LEU A 365 -11.46 -6.83 -1.18
N GLY A 366 -12.11 -6.10 -2.09
CA GLY A 366 -11.90 -6.26 -3.53
C GLY A 366 -10.43 -6.10 -3.91
N THR A 367 -9.74 -5.10 -3.34
CA THR A 367 -8.34 -4.84 -3.67
C THR A 367 -7.38 -5.94 -3.18
N VAL A 368 -7.67 -6.58 -2.04
CA VAL A 368 -6.79 -7.64 -1.50
C VAL A 368 -7.20 -9.03 -1.96
N ILE A 369 -8.50 -9.31 -2.07
CA ILE A 369 -9.03 -10.63 -2.41
C ILE A 369 -9.00 -10.87 -3.92
N ILE A 370 -9.38 -9.89 -4.75
CA ILE A 370 -9.48 -10.09 -6.21
C ILE A 370 -8.16 -10.60 -6.81
N PRO A 371 -6.98 -10.03 -6.49
CA PRO A 371 -5.73 -10.53 -7.05
C PRO A 371 -5.42 -11.98 -6.68
N VAL A 372 -5.84 -12.41 -5.48
CA VAL A 372 -5.54 -13.72 -4.91
C VAL A 372 -6.57 -14.78 -5.31
N LEU A 373 -7.76 -14.36 -5.74
CA LEU A 373 -8.86 -15.24 -6.11
C LEU A 373 -8.48 -16.28 -7.19
N PRO A 374 -7.71 -15.96 -8.25
CA PRO A 374 -7.29 -16.95 -9.25
C PRO A 374 -6.46 -18.10 -8.67
N VAL A 375 -5.73 -17.84 -7.57
CA VAL A 375 -4.96 -18.88 -6.87
C VAL A 375 -5.88 -19.71 -5.99
N ILE A 376 -6.75 -19.08 -5.20
CA ILE A 376 -7.62 -19.78 -4.24
C ILE A 376 -8.68 -20.64 -4.94
N LEU A 377 -9.23 -20.16 -6.06
CA LEU A 377 -10.39 -20.79 -6.71
C LEU A 377 -10.12 -22.25 -7.15
N PRO A 378 -9.02 -22.58 -7.86
CA PRO A 378 -8.70 -23.98 -8.19
C PRO A 378 -8.61 -24.89 -6.96
N PHE A 379 -8.05 -24.41 -5.84
CA PHE A 379 -7.95 -25.19 -4.60
C PHE A 379 -9.32 -25.43 -3.97
N LEU A 380 -10.19 -24.41 -3.93
CA LEU A 380 -11.55 -24.57 -3.42
C LEU A 380 -12.35 -25.56 -4.26
N VAL A 381 -12.26 -25.46 -5.60
CA VAL A 381 -12.93 -26.41 -6.51
C VAL A 381 -12.43 -27.83 -6.27
N LYS A 382 -11.10 -28.03 -6.21
CA LYS A 382 -10.51 -29.35 -5.93
C LYS A 382 -10.98 -29.91 -4.59
N MET A 383 -10.96 -29.09 -3.54
CA MET A 383 -11.42 -29.49 -2.20
C MET A 383 -12.89 -29.91 -2.19
N ILE A 384 -13.78 -29.14 -2.85
CA ILE A 384 -15.21 -29.48 -2.96
C ILE A 384 -15.40 -30.80 -3.72
N VAL A 385 -14.69 -31.00 -4.83
CA VAL A 385 -14.76 -32.25 -5.61
C VAL A 385 -14.28 -33.44 -4.77
N ASP A 386 -13.20 -33.28 -4.00
CA ASP A 386 -12.66 -34.33 -3.14
C ASP A 386 -13.61 -34.65 -1.96
N LEU A 387 -14.32 -33.65 -1.43
CA LEU A 387 -15.35 -33.86 -0.40
C LEU A 387 -16.55 -34.65 -0.96
N ILE A 388 -17.04 -34.29 -2.15
CA ILE A 388 -18.13 -35.01 -2.84
C ILE A 388 -17.73 -36.47 -3.12
N LYS A 389 -16.49 -36.71 -3.56
CA LYS A 389 -15.98 -38.08 -3.81
C LYS A 389 -15.86 -38.92 -2.53
N LYS A 390 -15.65 -38.29 -1.37
CA LYS A 390 -15.48 -38.97 -0.07
C LYS A 390 -16.79 -39.28 0.65
N GLY A 391 -17.94 -38.98 0.05
CA GLY A 391 -19.24 -39.32 0.62
C GLY A 391 -19.76 -38.30 1.62
N LEU A 392 -19.43 -37.03 1.40
CA LEU A 392 -20.41 -35.96 1.64
C LEU A 392 -21.46 -35.99 0.53
#